data_AF-A0A2P8H7F7-F1
#
_entry.id   AF-A0A2P8H7F7-F1
#
_cell.length_a   1.000
_cell.length_b   1.000
_cell.length_c   1.000
_cell.angle_alpha   90.00
_cell.angle_beta   90.00
_cell.angle_gamma   90.00
#
_symmetry.space_group_name_H-M   'P 1'
#
loop_
_entity.id
_entity.type
_entity.pdbx_description
1 polymer ?
#
loop_
_entity_poly.entity_id
_entity_poly.type
_entity_poly.pdbx_seq_one_letter_code
_entity_poly.pdbx_strand_id
1 'polypeptide(L)' 'MNEEKYNKVLAALPFWKPSRQVPMFGIAAIQSIVECDSREALEIRNRMAYEGAIPKDRW' A
#
# COMPACT_ATOMS: atom_id res chain seq x y z
N MET A 1 -8.21 10.81 7.85
CA MET A 1 -7.28 9.98 7.05
C MET A 1 -5.89 10.59 7.24
N ASN A 2 -4.92 9.86 7.78
CA ASN A 2 -3.58 10.43 8.02
C ASN A 2 -2.82 10.55 6.69
N GLU A 3 -2.76 11.76 6.12
CA GLU A 3 -1.97 12.06 4.92
C GLU A 3 -0.50 11.65 5.07
N GLU A 4 0.05 11.66 6.29
CA GLU A 4 1.39 11.15 6.58
C GLU A 4 1.54 9.66 6.28
N LYS A 5 0.55 8.84 6.63
CA LYS A 5 0.59 7.39 6.36
C LYS A 5 0.52 7.13 4.86
N TYR A 6 -0.33 7.88 4.15
CA TYR A 6 -0.44 7.81 2.70
C TYR A 6 0.89 8.14 2.00
N ASN A 7 1.52 9.27 2.38
CA ASN A 7 2.80 9.69 1.83
C ASN A 7 3.93 8.70 2.12
N LYS A 8 3.96 8.08 3.31
CA LYS A 8 4.92 7.03 3.64
C LYS A 8 4.78 5.81 2.73
N VAL A 9 3.55 5.36 2.48
CA VAL A 9 3.29 4.22 1.60
C VAL A 9 3.67 4.56 0.16
N LEU A 10 3.37 5.79 -0.30
CA LEU A 10 3.70 6.24 -1.65
C LEU A 10 5.22 6.33 -1.87
N ALA A 11 5.96 6.81 -0.86
CA ALA A 11 7.43 6.85 -0.88
C ALA A 11 8.06 5.44 -0.79
N ALA A 12 7.41 4.50 -0.10
CA ALA A 12 7.89 3.13 0.02
C ALA A 12 7.59 2.26 -1.21
N LEU A 13 6.55 2.58 -1.98
CA LEU A 13 6.10 1.86 -3.17
C LEU A 13 7.23 1.53 -4.17
N PRO A 14 8.10 2.47 -4.61
CA PRO A 14 9.18 2.17 -5.56
C PRO A 14 10.27 1.24 -5.02
N PHE A 15 10.39 1.12 -3.70
CA PHE A 15 11.36 0.23 -3.05
C PHE A 15 10.73 -1.07 -2.56
N TRP A 16 9.41 -1.17 -2.62
CA TRP A 16 8.68 -2.33 -2.14
C TRP A 16 9.01 -3.54 -2.99
N LYS A 17 9.34 -4.65 -2.33
CA LYS A 17 9.64 -5.92 -2.98
C LYS A 17 8.73 -7.00 -2.43
N PRO A 18 8.19 -7.87 -3.29
CA PRO A 18 7.42 -9.01 -2.83
C PRO A 18 8.31 -9.94 -1.98
N SER A 19 7.73 -10.49 -0.93
CA SER A 19 8.37 -11.47 -0.06
C SER A 19 7.55 -12.76 -0.05
N ARG A 20 8.13 -13.87 0.43
CA ARG A 20 7.42 -15.16 0.54
C ARG A 20 6.13 -15.06 1.37
N GLN A 21 6.07 -14.14 2.33
CA GLN A 21 4.90 -13.91 3.16
C GLN A 21 3.90 -12.92 2.55
N VAL A 22 4.38 -11.97 1.74
CA VAL A 22 3.57 -10.94 1.10
C VAL A 22 3.98 -10.87 -0.37
N PRO A 23 3.46 -11.78 -1.20
CA PRO A 23 3.89 -11.90 -2.60
C PRO A 23 3.31 -10.79 -3.49
N MET A 24 2.28 -10.07 -3.03
CA MET A 24 1.57 -9.05 -3.81
C MET A 24 1.39 -7.78 -3.00
N PHE A 25 1.40 -6.63 -3.68
CA PHE A 25 1.12 -5.35 -3.05
C PHE A 25 -0.39 -5.23 -2.74
N GLY A 26 -0.73 -5.34 -1.45
CA GLY A 26 -2.11 -5.31 -0.97
C GLY A 26 -2.21 -4.78 0.45
N ILE A 27 -3.29 -5.10 1.15
CA ILE A 27 -3.55 -4.62 2.52
C ILE A 27 -2.39 -5.00 3.46
N ALA A 28 -1.93 -6.25 3.41
CA ALA A 28 -0.81 -6.72 4.23
C ALA A 28 0.51 -6.00 3.94
N ALA A 29 0.77 -5.63 2.67
CA ALA A 29 1.95 -4.85 2.30
C ALA A 29 1.88 -3.45 2.90
N ILE A 30 0.71 -2.82 2.82
CA ILE A 30 0.47 -1.47 3.37
C ILE A 30 0.60 -1.48 4.90
N GLN A 31 0.02 -2.48 5.56
CA GLN A 31 0.14 -2.66 7.02
C GLN A 31 1.59 -2.90 7.47
N SER A 32 2.38 -3.59 6.65
CA SER A 32 3.81 -3.79 6.92
C SER A 32 4.64 -2.51 6.73
N ILE A 33 4.19 -1.57 5.90
CA ILE A 33 4.89 -0.29 5.66
C ILE A 33 4.46 0.74 6.72
N VAL A 34 3.19 0.75 7.05
CA VAL A 34 2.60 1.71 7.98
C VAL A 34 1.71 0.95 8.94
N GLU A 35 2.02 1.02 10.24
CA GLU A 35 1.17 0.41 11.27
C GLU A 35 -0.20 1.09 11.25
N CYS A 36 -1.18 0.37 10.70
CA CYS A 36 -2.54 0.86 10.55
C CYS A 36 -3.54 -0.30 10.54
N ASP A 37 -4.79 0.07 10.80
CA ASP A 37 -5.89 -0.89 10.79
C ASP A 37 -6.22 -1.34 9.36
N SER A 38 -6.82 -2.53 9.22
CA SER A 38 -7.19 -3.10 7.92
C SER A 38 -8.06 -2.15 7.09
N ARG A 39 -8.91 -1.36 7.78
CA ARG A 39 -9.76 -0.35 7.16
C ARG A 39 -8.97 0.85 6.63
N GLU A 40 -8.00 1.35 7.39
CA GLU A 40 -7.11 2.43 6.93
C GLU A 40 -6.25 1.99 5.73
N ALA A 41 -5.71 0.77 5.78
CA ALA A 41 -4.93 0.20 4.69
C ALA A 41 -5.77 0.03 3.40
N LEU A 42 -7.05 -0.36 3.54
CA LEU A 42 -7.98 -0.43 2.42
C LEU A 42 -8.25 0.95 1.81
N GLU A 43 -8.46 1.98 2.63
CA GLU A 43 -8.67 3.34 2.13
C GLU A 43 -7.43 3.87 1.39
N ILE A 44 -6.22 3.64 1.92
CA ILE A 44 -4.96 3.98 1.26
C ILE A 44 -4.86 3.25 -0.10
N ARG A 45 -5.12 1.94 -0.13
CA ARG A 45 -5.08 1.15 -1.37
C ARG A 45 -6.08 1.67 -2.41
N ASN A 46 -7.32 1.92 -2.02
CA ASN A 46 -8.36 2.41 -2.92
C ASN A 46 -8.00 3.77 -3.50
N ARG A 47 -7.44 4.66 -2.67
CA ARG A 47 -6.96 5.96 -3.12
C ARG A 47 -5.80 5.82 -4.12
N MET A 48 -4.79 5.02 -3.81
CA MET A 48 -3.69 4.78 -4.75
C MET A 48 -4.14 4.11 -6.06
N ALA A 49 -5.14 3.23 -6.00
CA ALA A 49 -5.73 2.61 -7.19
C ALA A 49 -6.54 3.62 -8.03
N TYR A 50 -7.23 4.56 -7.36
CA TYR A 50 -7.94 5.66 -8.01
C TYR A 50 -6.98 6.65 -8.68
N GLU A 51 -5.88 6.99 -8.02
CA GLU A 51 -4.83 7.88 -8.55
C GLU A 51 -3.94 7.19 -9.60
N GLY A 52 -4.11 5.88 -9.83
CA GLY A 52 -3.31 5.10 -10.77
C GLY A 52 -1.87 4.83 -10.31
N ALA A 53 -1.57 5.07 -9.03
CA ALA A 53 -0.26 4.82 -8.43
C ALA A 53 0.04 3.33 -8.26
N ILE A 54 -0.99 2.48 -8.14
CA ILE A 54 -0.82 1.02 -8.13
C ILE A 54 -1.19 0.48 -9.51
N PRO A 55 -0.31 -0.30 -10.17
CA PRO A 55 -0.66 -1.02 -11.37
C PRO A 55 -1.85 -1.96 -11.10
N LYS A 56 -2.88 -1.88 -11.95
CA LYS A 56 -4.08 -2.72 -11.88
C LYS A 56 -3.78 -4.19 -12.18
N ASP A 57 -2.67 -4.44 -12.87
CA ASP A 57 -2.19 -5.77 -13.23
C ASP A 57 -1.11 -6.23 -12.25
N ARG A 58 -1.32 -7.45 -11.75
CA ARG A 58 -0.52 -8.19 -10.76
C ARG A 58 0.98 -7.86 -10.83
N TRP A 59 1.50 -7.29 -9.74
CA TRP A 59 2.93 -7.34 -9.39
C TRP A 59 3.24 -8.61 -8.63
#